data_AF-A0A4Q3DP11-F1
#
_entry.id   AF-A0A4Q3DP11-F1
#
_cell.length_a   1.000
_cell.length_b   1.000
_cell.length_c   1.000
_cell.angle_alpha   90.00
_cell.angle_beta   90.00
_cell.angle_gamma   90.00
#
_symmetry.space_group_name_H-M   'P 1'
#
loop_
_entity.id
_entity.type
_entity.pdbx_description
1 polymer ?
#
loop_
_entity_poly.entity_id
_entity_poly.type
_entity_poly.pdbx_seq_one_letter_code
_entity_poly.pdbx_strand_id
1 'polypeptide(L)'
;MAEKTNKGNDLQRGERLQIMLDAAELRALDDFRYQNRMPSRAAAVRELLRRGLAAVGYPDFADSAGSSTYGVIESPPPDTEPS
;
A
#
# COMPACT_ATOMS: atom_id res chain seq x y z
N MET A 1 -1.44 17.58 -38.73
CA MET A 1 -2.38 18.02 -37.67
C MET A 1 -2.74 16.82 -36.81
N ALA A 2 -2.19 16.77 -35.58
CA ALA A 2 -2.71 16.06 -34.42
C ALA A 2 -1.75 16.36 -33.25
N GLU A 3 -1.87 17.56 -32.70
CA GLU A 3 -1.28 17.91 -31.40
C GLU A 3 -1.93 17.03 -30.33
N LYS A 4 -1.18 16.07 -29.78
CA LYS A 4 -1.58 15.36 -28.55
C LYS A 4 -0.95 16.07 -27.37
N THR A 5 -1.78 16.91 -26.78
CA THR A 5 -1.50 17.75 -25.63
C THR A 5 -1.32 16.94 -24.34
N ASN A 6 -0.40 17.45 -23.52
CA ASN A 6 -0.44 17.50 -22.06
C ASN A 6 -0.30 16.20 -21.23
N LYS A 7 0.96 15.88 -20.89
CA LYS A 7 1.48 15.59 -19.54
C LYS A 7 0.45 15.16 -18.48
N GLY A 8 -0.11 13.96 -18.64
CA GLY A 8 -0.89 13.27 -17.62
C GLY A 8 0.04 12.45 -16.75
N ASN A 9 0.38 12.98 -15.58
CA ASN A 9 1.08 12.27 -14.52
C ASN A 9 0.27 10.98 -14.20
N ASP A 10 0.78 9.81 -14.58
CA ASP A 10 0.30 8.48 -14.15
C ASP A 10 0.64 8.32 -12.66
N LEU A 11 0.10 9.24 -11.85
CA LEU A 11 0.10 9.18 -10.40
C LEU A 11 -0.69 7.92 -10.07
N GLN A 12 0.05 6.84 -9.80
CA GLN A 12 -0.44 5.60 -9.21
C GLN A 12 -1.61 5.96 -8.30
N ARG A 13 -2.82 5.64 -8.76
CA ARG A 13 -4.06 6.07 -8.12
C ARG A 13 -4.13 5.30 -6.81
N GLY A 14 -3.57 5.87 -5.75
CA GLY A 14 -3.50 5.20 -4.46
C GLY A 14 -4.90 4.77 -4.02
N GLU A 15 -5.01 3.53 -3.57
CA GLU A 15 -6.28 3.01 -3.07
C GLU A 15 -6.67 3.71 -1.75
N ARG A 16 -7.96 4.00 -1.57
CA ARG A 16 -8.48 4.63 -0.36
C ARG A 16 -8.86 3.55 0.65
N LEU A 17 -8.03 3.36 1.66
CA LEU A 17 -8.34 2.50 2.80
C LEU A 17 -9.11 3.30 3.87
N GLN A 18 -10.28 2.79 4.29
CA GLN A 18 -10.99 3.27 5.48
C GLN A 18 -10.62 2.38 6.66
N ILE A 19 -10.20 2.98 7.77
CA ILE A 19 -9.89 2.29 9.02
C ILE A 19 -10.59 2.99 10.17
N MET A 20 -11.06 2.22 11.14
CA MET A 20 -11.60 2.73 12.39
C MET A 20 -10.47 2.85 13.41
N LEU A 21 -10.39 4.00 14.06
CA LEU A 21 -9.42 4.29 15.12
C LEU A 21 -10.19 4.84 16.32
N ASP A 22 -9.78 4.45 17.52
CA ASP A 22 -10.27 5.09 18.74
C ASP A 22 -9.70 6.51 18.88
N ALA A 23 -10.32 7.33 19.73
CA ALA A 23 -9.87 8.68 20.05
C ALA A 23 -8.40 8.73 20.50
N ALA A 24 -7.94 7.75 21.28
CA ALA A 24 -6.54 7.69 21.73
C ALA A 24 -5.57 7.46 20.58
N GLU A 25 -5.90 6.54 19.67
CA GLU A 25 -5.08 6.23 18.49
C GLU A 25 -5.04 7.39 17.51
N LEU A 26 -6.18 8.05 17.29
CA LEU A 26 -6.27 9.24 16.43
C LEU A 26 -5.37 10.37 16.96
N ARG A 27 -5.36 10.57 18.29
CA ARG A 27 -4.49 11.56 18.93
C ARG A 27 -3.02 11.20 18.78
N ALA A 28 -2.64 9.95 19.01
CA ALA A 28 -1.26 9.50 18.83
C ALA A 28 -0.78 9.69 17.38
N LEU A 29 -1.64 9.43 16.39
CA LEU A 29 -1.35 9.67 14.98
C LEU A 29 -1.12 11.16 14.69
N ASP A 30 -1.94 12.05 15.24
CA ASP A 30 -1.76 13.49 15.10
C ASP A 30 -0.48 13.96 15.78
N ASP A 31 -0.19 13.52 16.99
CA ASP A 31 1.05 13.87 17.71
C ASP A 31 2.29 13.46 16.90
N PHE A 32 2.29 12.23 16.36
CA PHE A 32 3.34 11.75 15.46
C PHE A 32 3.47 12.64 14.22
N ARG A 33 2.35 13.00 13.58
CA ARG A 33 2.31 13.90 12.43
C ARG A 33 2.95 15.25 12.74
N TYR A 34 2.63 15.84 13.89
CA TYR A 34 3.18 17.13 14.33
C TYR A 34 4.68 17.04 14.62
N GLN A 35 5.12 16.02 15.35
CA GLN A 35 6.52 15.79 15.69
C GLN A 35 7.39 15.58 14.44
N ASN A 36 6.89 14.82 13.47
CA ASN A 36 7.61 14.51 12.23
C ASN A 36 7.33 15.53 11.09
N ARG A 37 6.67 16.65 11.39
CA ARG A 37 6.36 17.74 10.44
C ARG A 37 5.64 17.25 9.16
N MET A 38 4.76 16.27 9.31
CA MET A 38 4.10 15.63 8.17
C MET A 38 2.93 16.46 7.64
N PRO A 39 2.84 16.67 6.31
CA PRO A 39 1.87 17.60 5.71
C PRO A 39 0.42 17.14 5.82
N SER A 40 0.16 15.83 5.94
CA SER A 40 -1.19 15.27 6.08
C SER A 40 -1.24 14.05 6.99
N ARG A 41 -2.43 13.70 7.51
CA ARG A 41 -2.64 12.44 8.25
C ARG A 41 -2.34 11.22 7.38
N ALA A 42 -2.70 11.27 6.11
CA ALA A 42 -2.38 10.20 5.16
C ALA A 42 -0.86 9.99 5.02
N ALA A 43 -0.06 11.05 5.02
CA ALA A 43 1.40 10.95 5.01
C ALA A 43 1.92 10.27 6.29
N ALA A 44 1.35 10.63 7.45
CA ALA A 44 1.68 9.98 8.71
C ALA A 44 1.33 8.50 8.75
N VAL A 45 0.14 8.12 8.30
CA VAL A 45 -0.27 6.70 8.22
C VAL A 45 0.65 5.92 7.28
N ARG A 46 0.99 6.47 6.11
CA ARG A 46 1.91 5.81 5.16
C ARG A 46 3.30 5.61 5.74
N GLU A 47 3.82 6.58 6.47
CA GLU A 47 5.12 6.48 7.10
C GLU A 47 5.10 5.44 8.23
N LEU A 48 4.08 5.44 9.08
CA LEU A 48 3.92 4.44 10.13
C LEU A 48 3.78 3.03 9.55
N LEU A 49 3.02 2.89 8.46
CA LEU A 49 2.87 1.61 7.76
C LEU A 49 4.22 1.13 7.20
N ARG A 50 4.99 2.03 6.55
CA ARG A 50 6.33 1.70 6.04
C ARG A 50 7.27 1.25 7.16
N ARG A 51 7.31 2.01 8.26
CA ARG A 51 8.14 1.67 9.44
C ARG A 51 7.71 0.37 10.10
N GLY A 52 6.41 0.14 10.24
CA GLY A 52 5.85 -1.07 10.82
C GLY A 52 6.18 -2.31 9.99
N LEU A 53 6.07 -2.21 8.66
CA LEU A 53 6.38 -3.33 7.78
C LEU A 53 7.88 -3.63 7.75
N ALA A 54 8.74 -2.61 7.70
CA ALA A 54 10.18 -2.78 7.83
C ALA A 54 10.56 -3.41 9.18
N ALA A 55 9.91 -3.02 10.28
CA ALA A 55 10.16 -3.56 11.62
C ALA A 55 9.75 -5.04 11.76
N VAL A 56 8.76 -5.51 11.01
CA VAL A 56 8.32 -6.91 10.98
C VAL A 56 9.15 -7.75 9.97
N GLY A 57 10.08 -7.11 9.24
CA GLY A 57 10.91 -7.78 8.24
C GLY A 57 10.19 -8.04 6.92
N TYR A 58 9.11 -7.31 6.64
CA TYR A 58 8.50 -7.31 5.32
C TYR A 58 9.41 -6.57 4.33
N PRO A 59 9.58 -7.06 3.10
CA PRO A 59 10.43 -6.41 2.10
C PRO A 59 9.98 -4.96 1.85
N ASP A 60 10.96 -4.05 1.72
CA ASP A 60 10.71 -2.64 1.41
C ASP A 60 9.89 -2.48 0.12
N PHE A 61 8.77 -1.76 0.22
CA PHE A 61 7.88 -1.41 -0.90
C PHE A 61 8.48 -0.34 -1.83
N ALA A 62 9.80 -0.19 -1.85
CA ALA A 62 10.49 0.82 -2.65
C ALA A 62 10.45 0.52 -4.16
N ASP A 63 9.90 -0.63 -4.57
CA ASP A 63 9.81 -0.99 -5.98
C ASP A 63 8.41 -0.72 -6.53
N SER A 64 8.35 0.23 -7.47
CA SER A 64 7.35 0.19 -8.54
C SER A 64 7.63 -1.03 -9.43
N ALA A 65 7.48 -2.24 -8.89
CA ALA A 65 7.42 -3.47 -9.65
C ALA A 65 5.94 -3.87 -9.76
N GLY A 66 5.51 -4.11 -10.99
CA GLY A 66 4.11 -4.15 -11.39
C GLY A 66 3.22 -5.05 -10.52
N SER A 67 1.99 -4.60 -10.36
CA SER A 67 0.84 -5.40 -9.94
C SER A 67 0.66 -6.60 -10.87
N SER A 68 1.42 -7.68 -10.66
CA SER A 68 1.29 -8.91 -11.43
C SER A 68 1.87 -10.13 -10.71
N THR A 69 1.73 -10.23 -9.39
CA THR A 69 2.13 -11.45 -8.67
C THR A 69 1.41 -11.58 -7.33
N TYR A 70 0.07 -11.56 -7.33
CA TYR A 70 -0.68 -12.17 -6.21
C TYR A 70 -1.95 -12.79 -6.76
N GLY A 71 -1.94 -14.12 -6.91
CA GLY A 71 -3.14 -14.90 -7.24
C GLY A 71 -2.93 -16.04 -8.24
N VAL A 72 -2.12 -17.04 -7.92
CA VAL A 72 -2.39 -18.41 -8.39
C VAL A 72 -2.22 -19.33 -7.19
N ILE A 73 -3.33 -19.52 -6.48
CA ILE A 73 -3.54 -20.68 -5.61
C ILE A 73 -3.40 -21.91 -6.50
N GLU A 74 -2.42 -22.77 -6.22
CA GLU A 74 -2.28 -24.08 -6.83
C GLU A 74 -3.57 -24.88 -6.55
N SER A 75 -4.37 -25.14 -7.57
CA SER A 75 -5.44 -26.12 -7.47
C SER A 75 -4.79 -27.49 -7.22
N PRO A 76 -5.28 -28.26 -6.23
CA PRO A 76 -4.75 -29.60 -5.96
C PRO A 76 -4.98 -30.51 -7.18
N PRO A 77 -4.10 -31.51 -7.41
CA PRO A 77 -4.20 -32.41 -8.55
C PRO A 77 -5.51 -33.21 -8.46
N PRO A 78 -6.33 -33.28 -9.53
CA PRO A 78 -7.44 -34.22 -9.56
C PRO A 78 -6.89 -35.64 -9.62
N ASP A 79 -7.29 -36.37 -8.59
CA ASP A 79 -7.41 -37.80 -8.41
C ASP A 79 -6.82 -38.74 -9.48
N THR A 80 -5.99 -39.63 -8.95
CA THR A 80 -5.60 -40.90 -9.54
C THR A 80 -6.82 -41.74 -9.87
N GLU A 81 -6.92 -42.28 -11.10
CA GLU A 81 -7.56 -43.58 -11.28
C GLU A 81 -6.78 -44.46 -12.26
N PRO A 82 -6.41 -45.69 -11.85
CA PRO A 82 -5.65 -46.64 -12.66
C PRO A 82 -6.56 -47.59 -13.44
N SER A 83 -6.21 -47.89 -14.69
CA SER A 83 -6.18 -49.22 -15.35
C SER A 83 -6.32 -49.07 -16.87
#